data_AF-A0A1A3PGK7-F1
#
_entry.id   AF-A0A1A3PGK7-F1
#
_cell.length_a   1.000
_cell.length_b   1.000
_cell.length_c   1.000
_cell.angle_alpha   90.00
_cell.angle_beta   90.00
_cell.angle_gamma   90.00
#
_symmetry.space_group_name_H-M   'P 1'
#
loop_
_entity.id
_entity.type
_entity.pdbx_description
1 polymer ?
#
loop_
_entity_poly.entity_id
_entity_poly.type
_entity_poly.pdbx_seq_one_letter_code
_entity_poly.pdbx_strand_id
1 'polypeptide(L)'
;MVLTTLAQAFAVLLAPAAAHANPGVPQPDTPCSSTLANVMTRPPDQQMTLVCQQQANEDYRWTIVTSDYPSSDRWLTYGPEMTLRGEGTRNYDLRSGDWIALPQDPDSQCIEEQITVVGPGVVSSPRVKAGEAGQQLSFRVLPNLFSITMKGYCLWSKVGP
;
A
#
# COMPACT_ATOMS: atom_id res chain seq x y z
N MET A 1 -35.59 50.72 -34.68
CA MET A 1 -35.80 51.11 -33.27
C MET A 1 -36.51 49.94 -32.61
N VAL A 2 -35.98 49.11 -31.70
CA VAL A 2 -34.70 49.00 -30.96
C VAL A 2 -34.40 47.50 -30.87
N LEU A 3 -33.15 47.06 -31.11
CA LEU A 3 -32.69 45.69 -30.82
C LEU A 3 -32.20 45.64 -29.37
N THR A 4 -32.71 44.69 -28.57
CA THR A 4 -32.27 44.45 -27.19
C THR A 4 -31.42 43.18 -27.15
N THR A 5 -30.11 43.34 -26.94
CA THR A 5 -29.14 42.26 -26.74
C THR A 5 -29.16 41.78 -25.29
N LEU A 6 -29.40 40.48 -25.06
CA LEU A 6 -29.24 39.83 -23.75
C LEU A 6 -27.82 39.24 -23.65
N ALA A 7 -27.00 39.80 -22.76
CA ALA A 7 -25.67 39.29 -22.43
C ALA A 7 -25.76 38.19 -21.37
N GLN A 8 -25.13 37.05 -21.63
CA GLN A 8 -24.97 35.92 -20.71
C GLN A 8 -23.79 36.18 -19.76
N ALA A 9 -23.91 35.75 -18.50
CA ALA A 9 -22.79 35.66 -17.57
C ALA A 9 -22.66 34.21 -17.07
N PHE A 10 -21.60 33.51 -17.49
CA PHE A 10 -21.18 32.22 -16.95
C PHE A 10 -20.22 32.47 -15.78
N ALA A 11 -20.64 32.11 -14.56
CA ALA A 11 -19.78 32.13 -13.39
C ALA A 11 -18.92 30.86 -13.35
N VAL A 12 -17.60 31.01 -13.50
CA VAL A 12 -16.64 29.91 -13.35
C VAL A 12 -16.33 29.74 -11.86
N LEU A 13 -16.84 28.66 -11.26
CA LEU A 13 -16.51 28.25 -9.89
C LEU A 13 -15.12 27.61 -9.88
N LEU A 14 -14.13 28.34 -9.37
CA LEU A 14 -12.81 27.81 -9.05
C LEU A 14 -12.91 26.98 -7.76
N ALA A 15 -12.93 25.65 -7.89
CA ALA A 15 -12.80 24.75 -6.74
C ALA A 15 -11.34 24.77 -6.23
N PRO A 16 -11.10 24.82 -4.91
CA PRO A 16 -9.75 24.75 -4.36
C PRO A 16 -9.16 23.36 -4.64
N ALA A 17 -7.96 23.31 -5.22
CA ALA A 17 -7.18 22.09 -5.32
C ALA A 17 -6.90 21.58 -3.90
N ALA A 18 -7.35 20.37 -3.58
CA ALA A 18 -7.02 19.73 -2.31
C ALA A 18 -5.50 19.57 -2.25
N ALA A 19 -4.85 20.26 -1.31
CA ALA A 19 -3.44 20.06 -1.04
C ALA A 19 -3.28 18.66 -0.42
N HIS A 20 -2.61 17.77 -1.14
CA HIS A 20 -2.31 16.42 -0.67
C HIS A 20 -1.24 16.51 0.42
N ALA A 21 -1.59 16.10 1.65
CA ALA A 21 -0.62 16.03 2.74
C ALA A 21 0.30 14.82 2.51
N ASN A 22 1.63 15.03 2.65
CA ASN A 22 2.58 13.93 2.66
C ASN A 22 2.12 12.87 3.67
N PRO A 23 2.25 11.57 3.34
CA PRO A 23 1.91 10.52 4.29
C PRO A 23 2.73 10.71 5.56
N GLY A 24 2.05 10.73 6.72
CA GLY A 24 2.73 10.66 8.00
C GLY A 24 3.52 9.36 8.07
N VAL A 25 4.81 9.45 8.42
CA VAL A 25 5.67 8.27 8.58
C VAL A 25 5.13 7.43 9.73
N PRO A 26 4.76 6.15 9.50
CA PRO A 26 4.34 5.25 10.57
C PRO A 26 5.44 5.09 11.63
N GLN A 27 5.11 5.41 12.87
CA GLN A 27 5.99 5.28 14.03
C GLN A 27 5.22 4.67 15.20
N PRO A 28 5.86 3.88 16.09
CA PRO A 28 5.20 3.40 17.31
C PRO A 28 4.52 4.55 18.05
N ASP A 29 3.33 4.29 18.59
CA ASP A 29 2.60 5.27 19.40
C ASP A 29 2.19 6.55 18.64
N THR A 30 2.07 6.49 17.31
CA THR A 30 1.50 7.59 16.52
C THR A 30 0.11 7.24 15.99
N PRO A 31 -0.78 8.23 15.79
CA PRO A 31 -2.11 7.98 15.22
C PRO A 31 -2.05 7.35 13.82
N CYS A 32 -3.04 6.52 13.51
CA CYS A 32 -3.30 6.01 12.17
C CYS A 32 -4.80 6.09 11.85
N SER A 33 -5.15 6.14 10.57
CA SER A 33 -6.56 6.18 10.15
C SER A 33 -7.26 4.85 10.45
N SER A 34 -8.54 4.90 10.82
CA SER A 34 -9.39 3.70 10.98
C SER A 34 -9.52 2.89 9.68
N THR A 35 -9.35 3.51 8.51
CA THR A 35 -9.30 2.80 7.21
C THR A 35 -8.09 1.88 7.07
N LEU A 36 -7.05 2.12 7.89
CA LEU A 36 -5.84 1.32 8.00
C LEU A 36 -5.91 0.29 9.13
N ALA A 37 -7.08 0.07 9.75
CA ALA A 37 -7.25 -0.94 10.78
C ALA A 37 -6.67 -2.31 10.33
N ASN A 38 -5.81 -2.88 11.18
CA ASN A 38 -5.10 -4.15 10.97
C ASN A 38 -4.15 -4.18 9.76
N VAL A 39 -3.83 -3.03 9.16
CA VAL A 39 -2.81 -2.93 8.12
C VAL A 39 -1.43 -2.95 8.77
N MET A 40 -0.51 -3.73 8.21
CA MET A 40 0.88 -3.77 8.65
C MET A 40 1.78 -2.91 7.76
N THR A 41 2.91 -2.45 8.30
CA THR A 41 3.98 -1.84 7.53
C THR A 41 5.33 -2.20 8.12
N ARG A 42 6.37 -2.26 7.29
CA ARG A 42 7.75 -2.51 7.71
C ARG A 42 8.58 -1.30 7.30
N PRO A 43 8.92 -0.40 8.25
CA PRO A 43 9.80 0.72 7.98
C PRO A 43 11.18 0.25 7.48
N PRO A 44 11.91 1.09 6.72
CA PRO A 44 13.14 0.71 6.03
C PRO A 44 14.32 0.39 6.98
N ASP A 45 14.22 0.71 8.27
CA ASP A 45 15.18 0.26 9.29
C ASP A 45 15.00 -1.23 9.67
N GLN A 46 13.96 -1.89 9.14
CA GLN A 46 13.67 -3.34 9.14
C GLN A 46 13.57 -4.03 10.51
N GLN A 47 13.80 -3.33 11.62
CA GLN A 47 13.86 -3.96 12.93
C GLN A 47 12.48 -4.24 13.53
N MET A 48 11.42 -3.55 13.07
CA MET A 48 10.10 -3.67 13.66
C MET A 48 9.01 -3.64 12.58
N THR A 49 8.05 -4.56 12.69
CA THR A 49 6.80 -4.45 11.92
C THR A 49 5.80 -3.67 12.77
N LEU A 50 5.12 -2.70 12.18
CA LEU A 50 4.06 -1.94 12.84
C LEU A 50 2.70 -2.42 12.32
N VAL A 51 1.69 -2.33 13.18
CA VAL A 51 0.29 -2.60 12.84
C VAL A 51 -0.59 -1.47 13.37
N CYS A 52 -1.53 -0.99 12.55
CA CYS A 52 -2.49 0.00 12.98
C CYS A 52 -3.62 -0.68 13.77
N GLN A 53 -3.68 -0.45 15.07
CA GLN A 53 -4.61 -1.11 15.99
C GLN A 53 -5.51 -0.10 16.71
N GLN A 54 -6.76 -0.52 16.92
CA GLN A 54 -7.67 0.19 17.80
C GLN A 54 -7.19 0.09 19.24
N GLN A 55 -7.18 1.21 19.93
CA GLN A 55 -6.78 1.35 21.33
C GLN A 55 -8.01 1.31 22.24
N ALA A 56 -7.79 1.21 23.55
CA ALA A 56 -8.88 1.17 24.54
C ALA A 56 -9.77 2.43 24.54
N ASN A 57 -9.25 3.56 24.04
CA ASN A 57 -9.97 4.82 23.91
C ASN A 57 -10.64 5.00 22.53
N GLU A 58 -10.82 3.92 21.76
CA GLU A 58 -11.41 3.87 20.41
C GLU A 58 -10.58 4.52 19.28
N ASP A 59 -9.47 5.20 19.60
CA ASP A 59 -8.53 5.72 18.60
C ASP A 59 -7.72 4.61 17.94
N TYR A 60 -7.20 4.88 16.74
CA TYR A 60 -6.29 3.97 16.04
C TYR A 60 -4.86 4.49 16.12
N ARG A 61 -3.93 3.61 16.51
CA ARG A 61 -2.50 3.93 16.62
C ARG A 61 -1.63 2.82 16.06
N TRP A 62 -0.47 3.21 15.55
CA TRP A 62 0.58 2.28 15.14
C TRP A 62 1.22 1.64 16.38
N THR A 63 1.18 0.32 16.44
CA THR A 63 1.78 -0.49 17.52
C THR A 63 2.83 -1.43 16.95
N ILE A 64 3.85 -1.77 17.73
CA ILE A 64 4.85 -2.78 17.36
C ILE A 64 4.19 -4.17 17.37
N VAL A 65 4.36 -4.93 16.29
CA VAL A 65 3.98 -6.35 16.24
C VAL A 65 4.98 -7.17 17.04
N THR A 66 4.49 -7.97 17.99
CA THR A 66 5.31 -8.79 18.90
C THR A 66 5.51 -10.24 18.43
N SER A 67 4.86 -10.64 17.33
CA SER A 67 5.05 -11.95 16.73
C SER A 67 6.43 -12.05 16.08
N ASP A 68 7.13 -13.18 16.28
CA ASP A 68 8.42 -13.46 15.65
C ASP A 68 8.32 -13.55 14.12
N TYR A 69 7.17 -13.98 13.61
CA TYR A 69 6.91 -14.20 12.18
C TYR A 69 5.57 -13.56 11.80
N PRO A 70 5.50 -12.22 11.75
CA PRO A 70 4.27 -11.52 11.46
C PRO A 70 3.88 -11.76 9.99
N SER A 71 2.70 -12.35 9.79
CA SER A 71 2.08 -12.50 8.48
C SER A 71 0.82 -11.66 8.41
N SER A 72 0.57 -11.04 7.26
CA SER A 72 -0.63 -10.23 7.03
C SER A 72 -1.11 -10.33 5.59
N ASP A 73 -2.43 -10.18 5.43
CA ASP A 73 -3.10 -10.03 4.14
C ASP A 73 -3.28 -8.56 3.74
N ARG A 74 -2.80 -7.62 4.57
CA ARG A 74 -2.85 -6.17 4.29
C ARG A 74 -1.56 -5.48 4.72
N TRP A 75 -0.97 -4.73 3.79
CA TRP A 75 0.30 -4.04 3.97
C TRP A 75 0.23 -2.60 3.45
N LEU A 76 1.02 -1.70 4.04
CA LEU A 76 1.17 -0.31 3.61
C LEU A 76 2.63 -0.01 3.28
N THR A 77 2.86 0.51 2.08
CA THR A 77 4.08 1.28 1.76
C THR A 77 3.72 2.75 1.77
N TYR A 78 4.58 3.62 2.29
CA TYR A 78 4.31 5.06 2.49
C TYR A 78 5.36 5.98 1.84
N GLY A 79 6.18 5.43 0.94
CA GLY A 79 7.27 6.13 0.27
C GLY A 79 8.47 5.19 0.07
N PRO A 80 9.14 4.76 1.14
CA PRO A 80 10.17 3.72 1.07
C PRO A 80 9.62 2.42 0.48
N GLU A 81 10.47 1.69 -0.24
CA GLU A 81 10.13 0.33 -0.66
C GLU A 81 10.14 -0.63 0.53
N MET A 82 9.30 -1.67 0.43
CA MET A 82 9.16 -2.69 1.46
C MET A 82 9.32 -4.06 0.82
N THR A 83 10.27 -4.85 1.33
CA THR A 83 10.47 -6.23 0.89
C THR A 83 9.88 -7.20 1.90
N LEU A 84 9.05 -8.12 1.40
CA LEU A 84 8.34 -9.14 2.15
C LEU A 84 8.69 -10.54 1.62
N ARG A 85 8.68 -11.54 2.49
CA ARG A 85 8.90 -12.94 2.16
C ARG A 85 7.59 -13.64 1.80
N GLY A 86 7.66 -14.54 0.82
CA GLY A 86 6.52 -15.37 0.41
C GLY A 86 6.62 -16.83 0.87
N GLU A 87 5.62 -17.63 0.49
CA GLU A 87 5.44 -19.05 0.88
C GLU A 87 6.49 -20.00 0.29
N GLY A 88 7.38 -19.53 -0.58
CA GLY A 88 8.62 -20.23 -0.93
C GLY A 88 9.64 -20.29 0.23
N THR A 89 9.34 -19.64 1.35
CA THR A 89 10.16 -19.63 2.58
C THR A 89 9.33 -20.10 3.78
N ARG A 90 9.98 -20.56 4.86
CA ARG A 90 9.27 -21.07 6.06
C ARG A 90 8.57 -19.98 6.89
N ASN A 91 9.11 -18.77 6.87
CA ASN A 91 8.68 -17.64 7.70
C ASN A 91 8.17 -16.54 6.76
N TYR A 92 7.06 -16.80 6.09
CA TYR A 92 6.49 -15.87 5.12
C TYR A 92 5.81 -14.69 5.82
N ASP A 93 5.86 -13.53 5.18
CA ASP A 93 5.18 -12.32 5.66
C ASP A 93 3.79 -12.16 5.00
N LEU A 94 3.56 -12.85 3.88
CA LEU A 94 2.29 -12.84 3.17
C LEU A 94 2.03 -14.16 2.43
N ARG A 95 0.75 -14.41 2.14
CA ARG A 95 0.29 -15.61 1.42
C ARG A 95 0.16 -15.37 -0.07
N SER A 96 0.35 -16.43 -0.85
CA SER A 96 0.05 -16.43 -2.27
C SER A 96 -1.45 -16.25 -2.55
N GLY A 97 -1.76 -15.88 -3.79
CA GLY A 97 -3.12 -15.61 -4.23
C GLY A 97 -3.23 -14.31 -5.00
N ASP A 98 -4.46 -13.87 -5.21
CA ASP A 98 -4.75 -12.62 -5.90
C ASP A 98 -4.65 -11.44 -4.93
N TRP A 99 -4.03 -10.36 -5.38
CA TRP A 99 -3.77 -9.15 -4.59
C TRP A 99 -4.11 -7.91 -5.40
N ILE A 100 -4.47 -6.85 -4.68
CA ILE A 100 -4.64 -5.51 -5.23
C ILE A 100 -3.70 -4.53 -4.50
N ALA A 101 -3.24 -3.53 -5.21
CA ALA A 101 -2.57 -2.36 -4.67
C ALA A 101 -3.37 -1.12 -5.02
N LEU A 102 -3.82 -0.39 -4.00
CA LEU A 102 -4.56 0.85 -4.13
C LEU A 102 -3.63 2.02 -3.82
N PRO A 103 -3.31 2.89 -4.79
CA PRO A 103 -2.62 4.15 -4.52
C PRO A 103 -3.37 4.95 -3.46
N GLN A 104 -2.64 5.46 -2.48
CA GLN A 104 -3.22 6.31 -1.43
C GLN A 104 -3.17 7.80 -1.77
N ASP A 105 -2.55 8.13 -2.91
CA ASP A 105 -2.46 9.46 -3.48
C ASP A 105 -2.61 9.38 -5.02
N PRO A 106 -3.24 10.36 -5.70
CA PRO A 106 -3.46 10.32 -7.15
C PRO A 106 -2.16 10.28 -7.98
N ASP A 107 -1.06 10.80 -7.46
CA ASP A 107 0.23 10.80 -8.16
C ASP A 107 1.05 9.53 -7.83
N SER A 108 0.59 8.71 -6.88
CA SER A 108 1.29 7.49 -6.49
C SER A 108 1.11 6.37 -7.51
N GLN A 109 2.24 5.77 -7.89
CA GLN A 109 2.29 4.59 -8.72
C GLN A 109 2.66 3.36 -7.88
N CYS A 110 1.79 2.35 -7.85
CA CYS A 110 2.08 1.09 -7.17
C CYS A 110 2.89 0.16 -8.07
N ILE A 111 4.01 -0.34 -7.56
CA ILE A 111 4.91 -1.24 -8.28
C ILE A 111 5.25 -2.43 -7.38
N GLU A 112 5.16 -3.63 -7.95
CA GLU A 112 5.57 -4.87 -7.31
C GLU A 112 6.65 -5.58 -8.14
N GLU A 113 7.63 -6.16 -7.46
CA GLU A 113 8.68 -6.98 -8.04
C GLU A 113 8.77 -8.30 -7.29
N GLN A 114 8.53 -9.42 -7.97
CA GLN A 114 8.56 -10.76 -7.40
C GLN A 114 9.77 -11.58 -7.86
N ILE A 115 10.36 -12.30 -6.91
CA ILE A 115 11.40 -13.32 -7.14
C ILE A 115 10.87 -14.64 -6.58
N THR A 116 10.93 -15.72 -7.36
CA THR A 116 10.44 -17.04 -6.93
C THR A 116 11.56 -18.07 -6.79
N VAL A 117 11.31 -19.10 -5.99
CA VAL A 117 12.18 -20.28 -5.90
C VAL A 117 11.90 -21.19 -7.10
N VAL A 118 12.92 -21.49 -7.89
CA VAL A 118 12.82 -22.39 -9.07
C VAL A 118 13.52 -23.73 -8.85
N GLY A 119 14.34 -23.85 -7.80
CA GLY A 119 15.01 -25.07 -7.39
C GLY A 119 15.77 -24.89 -6.07
N PRO A 120 16.43 -25.93 -5.56
CA PRO A 120 17.20 -25.85 -4.32
C PRO A 120 18.29 -24.78 -4.40
N GLY A 121 18.13 -23.69 -3.63
CA GLY A 121 19.07 -22.56 -3.62
C GLY A 121 19.07 -21.70 -4.90
N VAL A 122 18.12 -21.92 -5.82
CA VAL A 122 18.04 -21.20 -7.10
C VAL A 122 16.75 -20.38 -7.16
N VAL A 123 16.88 -19.10 -7.51
CA VAL A 123 15.76 -18.16 -7.68
C VAL A 123 15.62 -17.69 -9.12
N SER A 124 14.43 -17.23 -9.48
CA SER A 124 14.14 -16.64 -10.79
C SER A 124 14.81 -15.26 -10.96
N SER A 125 14.84 -14.76 -12.19
CA SER A 125 14.97 -13.31 -12.41
C SER A 125 13.74 -12.58 -11.85
N PRO A 126 13.86 -11.30 -11.47
CA PRO A 126 12.73 -10.52 -10.98
C PRO A 126 11.64 -10.34 -12.04
N ARG A 127 10.38 -10.42 -11.61
CA ARG A 127 9.20 -10.13 -12.42
C ARG A 127 8.53 -8.89 -11.87
N VAL A 128 8.44 -7.84 -12.69
CA VAL A 128 7.87 -6.55 -12.28
C VAL A 128 6.46 -6.40 -12.84
N LYS A 129 5.56 -5.84 -12.03
CA LYS A 129 4.32 -5.21 -12.51
C LYS A 129 4.18 -3.83 -11.91
N ALA A 130 3.63 -2.91 -12.70
CA ALA A 130 3.34 -1.55 -12.30
C ALA A 130 1.91 -1.19 -12.72
N GLY A 131 1.21 -0.47 -11.86
CA GLY A 131 0.01 0.27 -12.27
C GLY A 131 0.38 1.61 -12.89
N GLU A 132 -0.60 2.33 -13.42
CA GLU A 132 -0.45 3.76 -13.71
C GLU A 132 -0.61 4.58 -12.42
N ALA A 133 -0.17 5.85 -12.43
CA ALA A 133 -0.37 6.75 -11.29
C ALA A 133 -1.86 6.87 -10.94
N GLY A 134 -2.19 6.76 -9.65
CA GLY A 134 -3.56 6.85 -9.14
C GLY A 134 -4.47 5.66 -9.53
N GLN A 135 -3.98 4.69 -10.30
CA GLN A 135 -4.74 3.51 -10.71
C GLN A 135 -4.44 2.29 -9.84
N GLN A 136 -5.46 1.49 -9.57
CA GLN A 136 -5.30 0.21 -8.90
C GLN A 136 -4.43 -0.74 -9.73
N LEU A 137 -3.45 -1.38 -9.10
CA LEU A 137 -2.72 -2.50 -9.67
C LEU A 137 -3.32 -3.82 -9.16
N SER A 138 -3.76 -4.69 -10.07
CA SER A 138 -4.16 -6.07 -9.74
C SER A 138 -3.05 -7.04 -10.16
N PHE A 139 -2.66 -7.94 -9.25
CA PHE A 139 -1.59 -8.90 -9.49
C PHE A 139 -1.81 -10.21 -8.72
N ARG A 140 -0.96 -11.20 -8.98
CA ARG A 140 -0.98 -12.48 -8.27
C ARG A 140 0.37 -12.67 -7.60
N VAL A 141 0.33 -12.93 -6.30
CA VAL A 141 1.47 -13.43 -5.54
C VAL A 141 1.61 -14.92 -5.82
N LEU A 142 2.80 -15.33 -6.25
CA LEU A 142 3.05 -16.72 -6.66
C LEU A 142 3.25 -17.67 -5.46
N PRO A 143 2.80 -18.94 -5.52
CA PRO A 143 2.94 -19.90 -4.40
C PRO A 143 4.38 -20.18 -3.97
N ASN A 144 5.33 -20.14 -4.91
CA ASN A 144 6.75 -20.34 -4.67
C ASN A 144 7.52 -19.02 -4.50
N LEU A 145 6.83 -17.94 -4.13
CA LEU A 145 7.43 -16.63 -3.92
C LEU A 145 8.54 -16.71 -2.87
N PHE A 146 9.75 -16.32 -3.24
CA PHE A 146 10.85 -16.10 -2.32
C PHE A 146 10.69 -14.74 -1.63
N SER A 147 10.60 -13.68 -2.44
CA SER A 147 10.43 -12.32 -1.97
C SER A 147 9.63 -11.47 -2.95
N ILE A 148 8.91 -10.49 -2.42
CA ILE A 148 8.25 -9.42 -3.17
C ILE A 148 8.70 -8.06 -2.63
N THR A 149 9.10 -7.17 -3.52
CA THR A 149 9.37 -5.76 -3.19
C THR A 149 8.21 -4.91 -3.67
N MET A 150 7.63 -4.14 -2.75
CA MET A 150 6.48 -3.26 -2.96
C MET A 150 6.92 -1.80 -2.89
N LYS A 151 6.46 -0.95 -3.81
CA LYS A 151 6.89 0.47 -3.94
C LYS A 151 5.71 1.41 -4.18
N GLY A 152 5.91 2.68 -3.84
CA GLY A 152 4.90 3.74 -3.92
C GLY A 152 4.14 3.94 -2.60
N TYR A 153 3.28 4.95 -2.51
CA TYR A 153 2.36 5.09 -1.37
C TYR A 153 1.08 4.31 -1.66
N CYS A 154 1.04 3.06 -1.19
CA CYS A 154 0.06 2.07 -1.62
C CYS A 154 -0.43 1.20 -0.47
N LEU A 155 -1.74 0.95 -0.47
CA LEU A 155 -2.37 -0.09 0.36
C LEU A 155 -2.44 -1.38 -0.45
N TRP A 156 -1.73 -2.39 -0.01
CA TRP A 156 -1.67 -3.73 -0.59
C TRP A 156 -2.63 -4.64 0.16
N SER A 157 -3.48 -5.36 -0.53
CA SER A 157 -4.47 -6.23 0.10
C SER A 157 -4.69 -7.50 -0.70
N LYS A 158 -4.74 -8.64 -0.02
CA LYS A 158 -5.14 -9.91 -0.60
C LYS A 158 -6.64 -9.87 -0.95
N VAL A 159 -7.00 -10.46 -2.07
CA VAL A 159 -8.39 -10.62 -2.52
C VAL A 159 -8.93 -11.94 -1.98
N GLY A 160 -9.96 -11.84 -1.14
CA GLY A 160 -10.58 -13.01 -0.52
C GLY A 160 -9.74 -13.66 0.59
N PRO A 161 -10.33 -14.61 1.33
CA PRO A 161 -9.63 -15.40 2.35
C PRO A 161 -8.60 -16.36 1.76
#